data_AF-A0A1W1BSC7-F1
#
_entry.id   AF-A0A1W1BSC7-F1
#
_cell.length_a   1.000
_cell.length_b   1.000
_cell.length_c   1.000
_cell.angle_alpha   90.00
_cell.angle_beta   90.00
_cell.angle_gamma   90.00
#
_symmetry.space_group_name_H-M   'P 1'
#
loop_
_entity.id
_entity.type
_entity.pdbx_description
1 polymer ?
#
loop_
_entity_poly.entity_id
_entity_poly.type
_entity_poly.pdbx_seq_one_letter_code
_entity_poly.pdbx_strand_id
1 'polypeptide(L)'
;MIKNSKKREWTDFGLKIIYIYEKLFSSDIDKLIFYFTDQSVPIKKKSRKKTIENWLNNKIKKPNGFHLSKFKINEYKLNGETLLPLNSFKSWSIDMFKARVDRFLEERANLDTPNEMKYIYFFDISEQKLGYFKINYPNPENEQIIHLNSPLYTSNMTYKGTITNYNNMTYITVKNNFDYMHYLFKNNVSVYRKELKVFGVAQCVDALTREPKAYMALLTSKKLRRDEEKKFAHKLNFSNLIIADDFTHSCILEEHYFLENFSDKINLLSRDMTHYNIDENFSKDMYFDIILKEYKSYIKLLEKSLYHNDYSIDHKRESIIFALQDMCVDSIADATIAYLLDSDTLNILDTRNPILEMQLKLVRANRLKLSYLFMIRDLSLLCDRVIKQIEYIEQNGISVKLLNSNQSTYSKILVVKDKKFAIYKSKNALDENLVTRNSRTIDALSFELGRLAKRSTDLKSFLEKEYTLNGKWYSYSYNSKTDNQSCHTVEFDIQNNSVTANFTSGKEYGTIYKSQEYTLLLFDHSVIKIYNICIKDAIFRISIIGKEENMYHRDVLLFGIMSREELSKNDVCMLLDSLHKKKDEDFRLKISNKFDSILAYFNIRNS
;
A
#
# COMPACT_ATOMS: atom_id res chain seq x y z
N MET A 1 75.97 15.01 49.36
CA MET A 1 75.03 14.00 49.87
C MET A 1 73.72 14.68 50.26
N ILE A 2 72.69 14.59 49.42
CA ILE A 2 71.31 14.96 49.79
C ILE A 2 70.47 13.70 49.60
N LYS A 3 69.99 13.15 50.73
CA LYS A 3 69.16 11.95 50.79
C LYS A 3 67.80 12.23 50.14
N ASN A 4 67.43 11.37 49.19
CA ASN A 4 66.11 11.24 48.58
C ASN A 4 64.98 11.36 49.60
N SER A 5 64.16 12.40 49.48
CA SER A 5 62.83 12.45 50.10
C SER A 5 61.74 12.31 49.03
N LYS A 6 60.71 11.53 49.40
CA LYS A 6 59.38 11.36 48.79
C LYS A 6 59.13 10.08 47.96
N LYS A 7 58.94 8.97 48.68
CA LYS A 7 57.81 8.05 48.41
C LYS A 7 56.54 8.90 48.29
N ARG A 8 55.96 9.05 47.09
CA ARG A 8 54.61 9.64 46.98
C ARG A 8 53.58 8.55 47.23
N GLU A 9 52.89 8.71 48.36
CA GLU A 9 51.85 7.84 48.90
C GLU A 9 50.52 8.00 48.14
N TRP A 10 49.63 7.02 48.32
CA TRP A 10 48.27 7.06 47.80
C TRP A 10 47.45 8.05 48.65
N THR A 11 47.20 9.23 48.10
CA THR A 11 46.53 10.32 48.82
C THR A 11 45.02 10.11 48.81
N ASP A 12 44.39 10.09 49.99
CA ASP A 12 42.94 10.03 50.20
C ASP A 12 42.20 8.90 49.45
N PHE A 13 42.86 7.76 49.26
CA PHE A 13 42.34 6.66 48.44
C PHE A 13 40.96 6.17 48.90
N GLY A 14 40.78 5.90 50.19
CA GLY A 14 39.49 5.45 50.74
C GLY A 14 38.38 6.47 50.53
N LEU A 15 38.65 7.76 50.79
CA LEU A 15 37.67 8.84 50.61
C LEU A 15 37.19 8.98 49.16
N LYS A 16 38.10 8.77 48.18
CA LYS A 16 37.77 8.79 46.76
C LYS A 16 36.88 7.62 46.34
N ILE A 17 37.14 6.43 46.88
CA ILE A 17 36.31 5.24 46.62
C ILE A 17 34.91 5.42 47.21
N ILE A 18 34.81 5.96 48.43
CA ILE A 18 33.53 6.30 49.06
C ILE A 18 32.75 7.32 48.20
N TYR A 19 33.43 8.35 47.69
CA TYR A 19 32.75 9.36 46.87
C TYR A 19 32.16 8.79 45.58
N ILE A 20 32.91 7.93 44.88
CA ILE A 20 32.41 7.24 43.69
C ILE A 20 31.21 6.35 44.05
N TYR A 21 31.32 5.60 45.14
CA TYR A 21 30.26 4.71 45.61
C TYR A 21 28.96 5.48 45.83
N GLU A 22 29.01 6.61 46.52
CA GLU A 22 27.83 7.43 46.81
C GLU A 22 27.29 8.16 45.58
N LYS A 23 28.16 8.84 44.82
CA LYS A 23 27.72 9.78 43.76
C LYS A 23 27.57 9.15 42.39
N LEU A 24 28.46 8.23 42.02
CA LEU A 24 28.43 7.60 40.71
C LEU A 24 27.57 6.33 40.70
N PHE A 25 27.54 5.60 41.81
CA PHE A 25 26.83 4.32 41.92
C PHE A 25 25.66 4.35 42.91
N SER A 26 25.28 5.51 43.45
CA SER A 26 24.11 5.68 44.32
C SER A 26 24.10 4.71 45.50
N SER A 27 25.27 4.44 46.08
CA SER A 27 25.48 3.51 47.18
C SER A 27 25.14 2.05 46.85
N ASP A 28 25.25 1.64 45.59
CA ASP A 28 25.11 0.25 45.15
C ASP A 28 26.45 -0.51 45.19
N ILE A 29 26.60 -1.40 46.17
CA ILE A 29 27.88 -2.09 46.42
C ILE A 29 28.21 -3.13 45.34
N ASP A 30 27.20 -3.76 44.75
CA ASP A 30 27.40 -4.76 43.70
C ASP A 30 27.89 -4.10 42.41
N LYS A 31 27.38 -2.90 42.09
CA LYS A 31 27.94 -2.07 41.01
C LYS A 31 29.38 -1.68 41.30
N LEU A 32 29.69 -1.19 42.50
CA LEU A 32 31.06 -0.83 42.85
C LEU A 32 32.01 -2.04 42.70
N ILE A 33 31.59 -3.22 43.16
CA ILE A 33 32.36 -4.46 43.01
C ILE A 33 32.54 -4.83 41.55
N PHE A 34 31.48 -4.77 40.75
CA PHE A 34 31.54 -5.05 39.33
C PHE A 34 32.52 -4.12 38.60
N TYR A 35 32.46 -2.81 38.86
CA TYR A 35 33.30 -1.82 38.18
C TYR A 35 34.76 -1.81 38.62
N PHE A 36 35.07 -2.30 39.83
CA PHE A 36 36.43 -2.44 40.37
C PHE A 36 36.93 -3.89 40.40
N THR A 37 36.32 -4.79 39.62
CA THR A 37 36.80 -6.16 39.43
C THR A 37 37.27 -6.35 37.99
N ASP A 38 38.40 -7.05 37.84
CA ASP A 38 38.91 -7.47 36.54
C ASP A 38 37.99 -8.55 35.97
N GLN A 39 37.32 -8.23 34.86
CA GLN A 39 36.31 -9.10 34.25
C GLN A 39 36.95 -10.27 33.46
N SER A 40 38.27 -10.24 33.21
CA SER A 40 38.97 -11.31 32.49
C SER A 40 39.19 -12.59 33.31
N VAL A 41 38.91 -12.56 34.62
CA VAL A 41 39.13 -13.70 35.52
C VAL A 41 37.81 -14.09 36.22
N PRO A 42 37.13 -15.19 35.80
CA PRO A 42 35.78 -15.52 36.25
C PRO A 42 35.60 -15.84 37.75
N ILE A 43 36.68 -16.10 38.50
CA ILE A 43 36.63 -16.87 39.77
C ILE A 43 36.82 -16.02 41.06
N LYS A 44 36.99 -14.69 41.01
CA LYS A 44 37.35 -13.89 42.23
C LYS A 44 36.28 -12.94 42.80
N LYS A 45 34.98 -13.09 42.50
CA LYS A 45 33.94 -12.20 43.07
C LYS A 45 33.89 -12.19 44.61
N LYS A 46 33.96 -13.37 45.27
CA LYS A 46 33.89 -13.46 46.75
C LYS A 46 35.14 -12.88 47.46
N SER A 47 36.35 -13.01 46.90
CA SER A 47 37.57 -12.46 47.53
C SER A 47 37.79 -10.96 47.26
N ARG A 48 37.22 -10.43 46.17
CA ARG A 48 37.21 -8.99 45.84
C ARG A 48 36.24 -8.19 46.71
N LYS A 49 35.08 -8.76 47.07
CA LYS A 49 34.08 -8.11 47.95
C LYS A 49 34.69 -7.60 49.26
N LYS A 50 35.40 -8.47 50.01
CA LYS A 50 36.09 -8.10 51.26
C LYS A 50 37.15 -7.01 51.06
N THR A 51 37.83 -7.00 49.93
CA THR A 51 38.86 -5.99 49.61
C THR A 51 38.22 -4.62 49.35
N ILE A 52 37.10 -4.57 48.62
CA ILE A 52 36.37 -3.34 48.32
C ILE A 52 35.65 -2.81 49.58
N GLU A 53 35.10 -3.69 50.41
CA GLU A 53 34.58 -3.33 51.74
C GLU A 53 35.67 -2.73 52.65
N ASN A 54 36.89 -3.25 52.59
CA ASN A 54 38.02 -2.67 53.32
C ASN A 54 38.44 -1.28 52.77
N TRP A 55 38.27 -1.03 51.47
CA TRP A 55 38.49 0.29 50.87
C TRP A 55 37.41 1.29 51.34
N LEU A 56 36.14 0.88 51.33
CA LEU A 56 35.02 1.69 51.81
C LEU A 56 35.13 2.03 53.31
N ASN A 57 35.62 1.09 54.12
CA ASN A 57 35.86 1.32 55.55
C ASN A 57 37.16 2.09 55.86
N ASN A 58 37.85 2.61 54.84
CA ASN A 58 39.13 3.33 54.94
C ASN A 58 40.23 2.56 55.70
N LYS A 59 40.15 1.23 55.76
CA LYS A 59 41.11 0.36 56.47
C LYS A 59 42.43 0.18 55.69
N ILE A 60 42.49 0.66 54.45
CA ILE A 60 43.61 0.47 53.53
C ILE A 60 44.05 1.84 52.99
N LYS A 61 45.25 2.28 53.39
CA LYS A 61 45.87 3.52 52.87
C LYS A 61 46.48 3.33 51.47
N LYS A 62 46.92 2.11 51.14
CA LYS A 62 47.50 1.76 49.82
C LYS A 62 46.89 0.44 49.32
N PRO A 63 46.17 0.43 48.20
CA PRO A 63 45.56 -0.78 47.67
C PRO A 63 46.62 -1.70 47.03
N ASN A 64 46.65 -2.97 47.46
CA ASN A 64 47.48 -4.00 46.83
C ASN A 64 46.81 -4.51 45.54
N GLY A 65 47.57 -4.58 44.44
CA GLY A 65 47.05 -5.07 43.15
C GLY A 65 46.03 -4.16 42.47
N PHE A 66 46.07 -2.84 42.73
CA PHE A 66 45.17 -1.87 42.10
C PHE A 66 45.58 -1.58 40.66
N HIS A 67 45.03 -2.38 39.74
CA HIS A 67 45.24 -2.27 38.30
C HIS A 67 44.03 -1.59 37.66
N LEU A 68 43.94 -0.26 37.80
CA LEU A 68 42.82 0.52 37.27
C LEU A 68 42.56 0.26 35.78
N SER A 69 43.62 0.09 34.98
CA SER A 69 43.50 -0.22 33.55
C SER A 69 42.77 -1.54 33.26
N LYS A 70 42.70 -2.44 34.23
CA LYS A 70 41.96 -3.71 34.13
C LYS A 70 40.53 -3.62 34.69
N PHE A 71 40.14 -2.46 35.22
CA PHE A 71 38.84 -2.26 35.86
C PHE A 71 37.90 -1.52 34.92
N LYS A 72 36.64 -1.93 34.89
CA LYS A 72 35.63 -1.34 34.00
C LYS A 72 35.38 0.14 34.30
N ILE A 73 35.66 0.62 35.51
CA ILE A 73 35.55 2.05 35.84
C ILE A 73 36.49 2.94 34.99
N ASN A 74 37.56 2.37 34.43
CA ASN A 74 38.47 3.09 33.54
C ASN A 74 37.85 3.44 32.18
N GLU A 75 36.67 2.87 31.85
CA GLU A 75 35.91 3.19 30.64
C GLU A 75 35.13 4.51 30.74
N TYR A 76 34.90 5.02 31.96
CA TYR A 76 34.21 6.31 32.13
C TYR A 76 35.06 7.43 31.56
N LYS A 77 34.45 8.33 30.77
CA LYS A 77 35.13 9.44 30.12
C LYS A 77 34.43 10.77 30.37
N LEU A 78 35.22 11.83 30.50
CA LEU A 78 34.78 13.22 30.53
C LEU A 78 35.57 13.98 29.48
N ASN A 79 34.89 14.56 28.49
CA ASN A 79 35.54 15.25 27.36
C ASN A 79 36.59 14.41 26.61
N GLY A 80 36.33 13.11 26.45
CA GLY A 80 37.20 12.17 25.73
C GLY A 80 38.37 11.62 26.55
N GLU A 81 38.69 12.21 27.69
CA GLU A 81 39.68 11.71 28.64
C GLU A 81 39.03 10.75 29.64
N THR A 82 39.79 9.77 30.14
CA THR A 82 39.34 8.92 31.24
C THR A 82 38.91 9.80 32.42
N LEU A 83 37.69 9.62 32.90
CA LEU A 83 37.10 10.39 34.01
C LEU A 83 38.01 10.31 35.24
N LEU A 84 38.53 9.11 35.52
CA LEU A 84 39.32 8.79 36.68
C LEU A 84 40.63 8.11 36.26
N PRO A 85 41.69 8.82 35.84
CA PRO A 85 42.98 8.21 35.50
C PRO A 85 43.69 7.68 36.76
N LEU A 86 44.69 6.81 36.64
CA LEU A 86 45.36 6.22 37.81
C LEU A 86 45.93 7.28 38.78
N ASN A 87 46.38 8.41 38.26
CA ASN A 87 46.88 9.53 39.07
C ASN A 87 45.78 10.19 39.92
N SER A 88 44.50 10.09 39.53
CA SER A 88 43.40 10.59 40.34
C SER A 88 43.30 9.88 41.69
N PHE A 89 43.65 8.60 41.73
CA PHE A 89 43.68 7.82 42.96
C PHE A 89 45.00 7.95 43.73
N LYS A 90 46.12 8.25 43.06
CA LYS A 90 47.44 8.33 43.69
C LYS A 90 47.77 9.71 44.25
N SER A 91 47.60 10.78 43.46
CA SER A 91 48.20 12.08 43.74
C SER A 91 47.22 13.25 43.79
N TRP A 92 46.01 13.13 43.27
CA TRP A 92 45.02 14.21 43.35
C TRP A 92 44.55 14.43 44.79
N SER A 93 44.21 15.65 45.18
CA SER A 93 43.45 15.88 46.41
C SER A 93 42.01 15.35 46.26
N ILE A 94 41.33 15.10 47.38
CA ILE A 94 39.92 14.71 47.34
C ILE A 94 39.04 15.77 46.66
N ASP A 95 39.29 17.06 46.86
CA ASP A 95 38.47 18.13 46.28
C ASP A 95 38.57 18.18 44.76
N MET A 96 39.78 18.05 44.23
CA MET A 96 40.00 17.99 42.78
C MET A 96 39.34 16.76 42.17
N PHE A 97 39.31 15.65 42.91
CA PHE A 97 38.63 14.43 42.50
C PHE A 97 37.10 14.59 42.47
N LYS A 98 36.51 15.17 43.53
CA LYS A 98 35.07 15.43 43.60
C LYS A 98 34.60 16.35 42.48
N ALA A 99 35.28 17.49 42.31
CA ALA A 99 34.95 18.46 41.27
C ALA A 99 34.97 17.84 39.86
N ARG A 100 35.85 16.86 39.60
CA ARG A 100 35.90 16.14 38.33
C ARG A 100 34.69 15.22 38.14
N VAL A 101 34.27 14.52 39.20
CA VAL A 101 33.11 13.61 39.17
C VAL A 101 31.80 14.39 39.07
N ASP A 102 31.65 15.49 39.82
CA ASP A 102 30.43 16.29 39.83
C ASP A 102 30.16 16.95 38.48
N ARG A 103 31.21 17.49 37.84
CA ARG A 103 31.12 18.02 36.47
C ARG A 103 30.59 16.99 35.48
N PHE A 104 31.02 15.73 35.62
CA PHE A 104 30.51 14.63 34.78
C PHE A 104 29.02 14.35 35.04
N LEU A 105 28.54 14.46 36.28
CA LEU A 105 27.14 14.25 36.62
C LEU A 105 26.24 15.41 36.14
N GLU A 106 26.71 16.66 36.27
CA GLU A 106 25.99 17.85 35.79
C GLU A 106 25.83 17.86 34.27
N GLU A 107 26.90 17.51 33.52
CA GLU A 107 26.84 17.37 32.07
C GLU A 107 25.84 16.28 31.63
N ARG A 108 25.70 15.23 32.43
CA ARG A 108 24.74 14.15 32.18
C ARG A 108 23.29 14.56 32.43
N ALA A 109 23.03 15.44 33.41
CA ALA A 109 21.67 15.89 33.76
C ALA A 109 21.06 16.86 32.72
N ASN A 110 21.88 17.61 31.98
CA ASN A 110 21.44 18.51 30.91
C ASN A 110 20.95 17.77 29.63
N LEU A 111 20.76 16.44 29.69
CA LEU A 111 20.42 15.57 28.56
C LEU A 111 18.92 15.15 28.45
N ASP A 112 17.98 15.72 29.22
CA ASP A 112 16.53 15.43 29.09
C ASP A 112 15.66 16.64 28.60
N THR A 113 15.58 16.88 27.30
CA THR A 113 14.59 17.75 26.60
C THR A 113 14.08 16.97 25.37
N PRO A 114 12.80 17.12 24.95
CA PRO A 114 12.21 16.31 23.88
C PRO A 114 12.98 16.51 22.57
N ASN A 115 13.30 15.41 21.90
CA ASN A 115 14.36 15.38 20.91
C ASN A 115 13.82 15.41 19.47
N GLU A 116 13.50 16.61 18.98
CA GLU A 116 13.08 16.86 17.60
C GLU A 116 14.27 16.85 16.63
N MET A 117 14.08 16.32 15.42
CA MET A 117 15.07 16.36 14.34
C MET A 117 15.17 17.77 13.75
N LYS A 118 16.39 18.31 13.62
CA LYS A 118 16.61 19.74 13.32
C LYS A 118 17.58 20.00 12.18
N TYR A 119 18.49 19.07 11.87
CA TYR A 119 19.55 19.30 10.89
C TYR A 119 19.76 18.11 9.97
N ILE A 120 19.82 18.34 8.66
CA ILE A 120 20.22 17.36 7.63
C ILE A 120 21.58 17.78 7.10
N TYR A 121 22.62 17.00 7.39
CA TYR A 121 23.97 17.23 6.93
C TYR A 121 24.24 16.51 5.62
N PHE A 122 24.96 17.19 4.72
CA PHE A 122 25.40 16.68 3.43
C PHE A 122 26.76 17.30 3.08
N PHE A 123 27.44 16.74 2.09
CA PHE A 123 28.69 17.33 1.62
C PHE A 123 28.46 18.04 0.30
N ASP A 124 28.77 19.33 0.28
CA ASP A 124 28.69 20.14 -0.92
C ASP A 124 29.97 19.96 -1.73
N ILE A 125 29.82 19.42 -2.93
CA ILE A 125 30.95 19.10 -3.80
C ILE A 125 31.51 20.37 -4.45
N SER A 126 30.65 21.34 -4.75
CA SER A 126 31.03 22.61 -5.39
C SER A 126 31.85 23.47 -4.42
N GLU A 127 31.43 23.54 -3.16
CA GLU A 127 32.16 24.27 -2.12
C GLU A 127 33.23 23.42 -1.40
N GLN A 128 33.28 22.11 -1.68
CA GLN A 128 34.12 21.11 -1.04
C GLN A 128 34.05 21.14 0.50
N LYS A 129 32.85 21.37 1.03
CA LYS A 129 32.61 21.55 2.48
C LYS A 129 31.35 20.85 2.91
N LEU A 130 31.30 20.52 4.20
CA LEU A 130 30.09 19.98 4.79
C LEU A 130 29.03 21.09 4.95
N GLY A 131 27.91 20.93 4.27
CA GLY A 131 26.72 21.75 4.37
C GLY A 131 25.67 21.14 5.27
N TYR A 132 24.67 21.94 5.65
CA TYR A 132 23.49 21.41 6.31
C TYR A 132 22.25 22.22 5.99
N PHE A 133 21.12 21.53 5.91
CA PHE A 133 19.80 22.13 5.96
C PHE A 133 19.29 22.12 7.41
N LYS A 134 18.80 23.27 7.88
CA LYS A 134 18.04 23.38 9.11
C LYS A 134 16.56 23.17 8.80
N ILE A 135 15.93 22.23 9.49
CA ILE A 135 14.50 21.96 9.43
C ILE A 135 13.79 22.99 10.32
N ASN A 136 12.87 23.75 9.73
CA ASN A 136 11.96 24.64 10.45
C ASN A 136 10.53 24.15 10.28
N TYR A 137 9.74 24.23 11.34
CA TYR A 137 8.34 23.85 11.37
C TYR A 137 7.50 25.14 11.37
N PRO A 138 7.13 25.69 10.20
CA PRO A 138 6.44 26.97 10.09
C PRO A 138 5.00 26.93 10.66
N ASN A 139 4.40 25.74 10.75
CA ASN A 139 3.06 25.55 11.26
C ASN A 139 3.09 24.74 12.57
N PRO A 140 2.87 25.37 13.74
CA PRO A 140 2.85 24.68 15.02
C PRO A 140 1.64 23.73 15.17
N GLU A 141 0.58 23.90 14.39
CA GLU A 141 -0.59 23.00 14.40
C GLU A 141 -0.39 21.78 13.50
N ASN A 142 0.58 21.82 12.58
CA ASN A 142 0.92 20.71 11.71
C ASN A 142 2.44 20.61 11.48
N GLU A 143 3.09 19.86 12.37
CA GLU A 143 4.52 19.59 12.37
C GLU A 143 4.99 18.77 11.14
N GLN A 144 4.08 18.29 10.28
CA GLN A 144 4.45 17.63 9.03
C GLN A 144 4.87 18.62 7.95
N ILE A 145 4.47 19.89 8.06
CA ILE A 145 4.88 20.92 7.09
C ILE A 145 6.24 21.46 7.53
N ILE A 146 7.22 21.42 6.65
CA ILE A 146 8.59 21.84 6.94
C ILE A 146 9.18 22.75 5.87
N HIS A 147 10.07 23.62 6.31
CA HIS A 147 10.93 24.44 5.47
C HIS A 147 12.40 24.09 5.75
N LEU A 148 13.17 23.83 4.69
CA LEU A 148 14.62 23.65 4.80
C LEU A 148 15.34 24.92 4.39
N ASN A 149 16.19 25.41 5.29
CA ASN A 149 17.07 26.55 5.02
C ASN A 149 18.52 26.11 5.24
N SER A 150 19.39 26.39 4.28
CA SER A 150 20.83 26.16 4.42
C SER A 150 21.55 27.49 4.54
N PRO A 151 22.59 27.60 5.37
CA PRO A 151 23.49 28.75 5.34
C PRO A 151 24.27 28.88 4.02
N LEU A 152 24.37 27.80 3.23
CA LEU A 152 25.08 27.78 1.94
C LEU A 152 24.23 28.37 0.80
N TYR A 153 22.90 28.37 0.94
CA TYR A 153 21.97 28.84 -0.10
C TYR A 153 21.29 30.15 0.35
N THR A 154 21.10 31.10 -0.56
CA THR A 154 20.48 32.41 -0.22
C THR A 154 19.01 32.26 0.19
N SER A 155 18.44 33.23 0.92
CA SER A 155 17.07 33.20 1.47
C SER A 155 15.95 32.97 0.44
N ASN A 156 16.23 33.17 -0.85
CA ASN A 156 15.27 32.95 -1.94
C ASN A 156 15.22 31.47 -2.40
N MET A 157 16.06 30.59 -1.83
CA MET A 157 16.14 29.16 -2.14
C MET A 157 15.60 28.27 -1.01
N THR A 158 14.69 28.78 -0.17
CA THR A 158 14.00 27.96 0.84
C THR A 158 13.25 26.81 0.17
N TYR A 159 13.60 25.58 0.55
CA TYR A 159 12.86 24.41 0.11
C TYR A 159 11.64 24.22 1.02
N LYS A 160 10.48 23.99 0.41
CA LYS A 160 9.22 23.77 1.11
C LYS A 160 8.72 22.36 0.83
N GLY A 161 8.18 21.71 1.85
CA GLY A 161 7.61 20.39 1.67
C GLY A 161 7.15 19.77 2.96
N THR A 162 7.20 18.45 3.03
CA THR A 162 6.60 17.68 4.11
C THR A 162 7.57 16.67 4.70
N ILE A 163 7.46 16.47 6.00
CA ILE A 163 8.04 15.35 6.74
C ILE A 163 6.91 14.40 7.13
N THR A 164 7.03 13.16 6.69
CA THR A 164 6.05 12.10 6.98
C THR A 164 6.75 10.90 7.57
N ASN A 165 6.21 10.40 8.69
CA ASN A 165 6.69 9.17 9.30
C ASN A 165 5.76 8.03 8.91
N TYR A 166 6.30 7.01 8.25
CA TYR A 166 5.56 5.81 7.84
C TYR A 166 6.46 4.58 7.97
N ASN A 167 5.93 3.48 8.52
CA ASN A 167 6.67 2.21 8.70
C ASN A 167 8.07 2.36 9.33
N ASN A 168 8.20 3.13 10.40
CA ASN A 168 9.49 3.40 11.07
C ASN A 168 10.53 4.05 10.14
N MET A 169 10.07 4.82 9.14
CA MET A 169 10.91 5.63 8.28
C MET A 169 10.37 7.06 8.25
N THR A 170 11.30 8.01 8.25
CA THR A 170 11.07 9.43 8.07
C THR A 170 11.40 9.78 6.63
N TYR A 171 10.38 10.22 5.91
CA TYR A 171 10.47 10.70 4.54
C TYR A 171 10.41 12.22 4.57
N ILE A 172 11.39 12.88 3.95
CA ILE A 172 11.38 14.32 3.77
C ILE A 172 11.40 14.59 2.28
N THR A 173 10.32 15.19 1.79
CA THR A 173 10.17 15.56 0.38
C THR A 173 10.01 17.06 0.30
N VAL A 174 10.93 17.73 -0.37
CA VAL A 174 10.96 19.19 -0.42
C VAL A 174 11.33 19.69 -1.81
N LYS A 175 10.80 20.86 -2.17
CA LYS A 175 11.04 21.49 -3.46
C LYS A 175 11.23 22.99 -3.32
N ASN A 176 11.97 23.56 -4.25
CA ASN A 176 11.96 24.99 -4.51
C ASN A 176 11.60 25.24 -5.99
N ASN A 177 11.82 26.45 -6.49
CA ASN A 177 11.47 26.79 -7.87
C ASN A 177 12.38 26.15 -8.93
N PHE A 178 13.52 25.57 -8.53
CA PHE A 178 14.58 25.10 -9.42
C PHE A 178 14.88 23.60 -9.28
N ASP A 179 14.61 23.02 -8.11
CA ASP A 179 15.11 21.71 -7.73
C ASP A 179 14.17 20.99 -6.74
N TYR A 180 14.35 19.67 -6.65
CA TYR A 180 13.55 18.75 -5.89
C TYR A 180 14.43 17.73 -5.17
N MET A 181 14.17 17.55 -3.87
CA MET A 181 14.98 16.70 -3.01
C MET A 181 14.10 15.73 -2.24
N HIS A 182 14.56 14.48 -2.22
CA HIS A 182 14.02 13.42 -1.41
C HIS A 182 15.07 12.94 -0.43
N TYR A 183 14.68 12.88 0.84
CA TYR A 183 15.48 12.22 1.87
C TYR A 183 14.70 11.08 2.48
N LEU A 184 15.40 9.96 2.65
CA LEU A 184 14.90 8.77 3.30
C LEU A 184 15.77 8.43 4.51
N PHE A 185 15.14 8.43 5.70
CA PHE A 185 15.80 8.09 6.95
C PHE A 185 15.05 6.95 7.63
N LYS A 186 15.69 5.81 7.89
CA LYS A 186 15.05 4.71 8.62
C LYS A 186 15.28 4.87 10.12
N ASN A 187 14.19 4.96 10.89
CA ASN A 187 14.20 5.21 12.32
C ASN A 187 13.51 4.06 13.07
N ASN A 188 14.23 3.01 13.50
CA ASN A 188 13.63 1.91 14.28
C ASN A 188 13.63 2.16 15.80
N VAL A 189 13.69 3.42 16.26
CA VAL A 189 13.65 3.70 17.71
C VAL A 189 12.29 4.29 18.07
N SER A 190 11.54 3.58 18.92
CA SER A 190 10.24 4.02 19.44
C SER A 190 10.34 5.14 20.49
N VAL A 191 11.56 5.49 20.93
CA VAL A 191 11.82 6.56 21.91
C VAL A 191 13.04 7.39 21.47
N TYR A 192 12.81 8.67 21.18
CA TYR A 192 13.84 9.60 20.72
C TYR A 192 14.83 9.96 21.86
N ARG A 193 16.08 9.48 21.78
CA ARG A 193 17.19 9.90 22.67
C ARG A 193 17.97 11.07 22.08
N LYS A 194 18.46 11.97 22.96
CA LYS A 194 19.02 13.32 22.68
C LYS A 194 20.11 13.50 21.61
N GLU A 195 20.67 12.42 21.10
CA GLU A 195 21.81 12.45 20.18
C GLU A 195 21.60 11.50 19.01
N LEU A 196 20.37 11.40 18.51
CA LEU A 196 20.05 10.56 17.38
C LEU A 196 20.70 11.15 16.12
N LYS A 197 21.67 10.41 15.60
CA LYS A 197 22.28 10.57 14.28
C LYS A 197 21.69 9.47 13.41
N VAL A 198 20.82 9.81 12.49
CA VAL A 198 20.21 8.88 11.54
C VAL A 198 20.87 9.09 10.20
N PHE A 199 21.61 8.09 9.75
CA PHE A 199 22.08 8.08 8.37
C PHE A 199 20.91 7.77 7.44
N GLY A 200 20.90 8.47 6.32
CA GLY A 200 19.92 8.32 5.27
C GLY A 200 20.54 8.58 3.92
N VAL A 201 19.70 8.51 2.90
CA VAL A 201 20.09 8.78 1.53
C VAL A 201 19.32 9.99 1.04
N ALA A 202 20.03 10.90 0.38
CA ALA A 202 19.44 11.94 -0.42
C ALA A 202 19.38 11.48 -1.87
N GLN A 203 18.24 11.67 -2.51
CA GLN A 203 18.05 11.56 -3.95
C GLN A 203 17.62 12.92 -4.47
N CYS A 204 18.36 13.46 -5.41
CA CYS A 204 18.08 14.78 -5.98
C CYS A 204 18.52 14.84 -7.43
N VAL A 205 18.24 15.97 -8.06
CA VAL A 205 18.69 16.29 -9.42
C VAL A 205 19.79 17.35 -9.32
N ASP A 206 20.86 17.22 -10.09
CA ASP A 206 21.88 18.26 -10.15
C ASP A 206 21.29 19.55 -10.74
N ALA A 207 21.47 20.67 -10.05
CA ALA A 207 20.90 21.93 -10.48
C ALA A 207 21.47 22.42 -11.83
N LEU A 208 22.72 22.08 -12.16
CA LEU A 208 23.40 22.51 -13.39
C LEU A 208 23.20 21.49 -14.52
N THR A 209 23.43 20.20 -14.27
CA THR A 209 23.40 19.15 -15.32
C THR A 209 22.03 18.50 -15.49
N ARG A 210 21.10 18.71 -14.56
CA ARG A 210 19.78 18.04 -14.51
C ARG A 210 19.86 16.51 -14.37
N GLU A 211 21.02 15.98 -14.00
CA GLU A 211 21.22 14.54 -13.85
C GLU A 211 20.84 14.05 -12.44
N PRO A 212 20.36 12.80 -12.31
CA PRO A 212 20.03 12.22 -11.01
C PRO A 212 21.30 11.93 -10.19
N LYS A 213 21.30 12.35 -8.93
CA LYS A 213 22.40 12.15 -7.97
C LYS A 213 21.88 11.51 -6.68
N ALA A 214 22.73 10.67 -6.09
CA ALA A 214 22.54 10.18 -4.73
C ALA A 214 23.79 10.39 -3.89
N TYR A 215 23.56 10.76 -2.64
CA TYR A 215 24.63 10.88 -1.65
C TYR A 215 24.11 10.55 -0.24
N MET A 216 25.04 10.24 0.64
CA MET A 216 24.74 9.97 2.04
C MET A 216 24.41 11.27 2.77
N ALA A 217 23.30 11.27 3.50
CA ALA A 217 22.89 12.38 4.35
C ALA A 217 22.82 11.92 5.81
N LEU A 218 23.00 12.85 6.74
CA LEU A 218 22.89 12.58 8.16
C LEU A 218 21.84 13.50 8.79
N LEU A 219 20.74 12.92 9.26
CA LEU A 219 19.72 13.61 10.03
C LEU A 219 20.07 13.60 11.51
N THR A 220 20.03 14.76 12.14
CA THR A 220 20.42 14.95 13.54
C THR A 220 19.49 15.91 14.27
N SER A 221 19.36 15.70 15.57
CA SER A 221 18.64 16.59 16.50
C SER A 221 19.48 17.80 16.96
N LYS A 222 20.82 17.69 16.91
CA LYS A 222 21.76 18.75 17.29
C LYS A 222 22.76 19.05 16.18
N LYS A 223 23.21 20.30 16.12
CA LYS A 223 24.26 20.73 15.20
C LYS A 223 25.56 19.97 15.54
N LEU A 224 26.23 19.40 14.53
CA LEU A 224 27.51 18.72 14.67
C LEU A 224 28.60 19.68 15.13
N ARG A 225 29.51 19.19 15.99
CA ARG A 225 30.76 19.89 16.35
C ARG A 225 31.81 19.68 15.27
N ARG A 226 32.83 20.56 15.20
CA ARG A 226 33.90 20.51 14.18
C ARG A 226 34.61 19.15 14.08
N ASP A 227 34.80 18.45 15.19
CA ASP A 227 35.40 17.10 15.19
C ASP A 227 34.45 16.04 14.63
N GLU A 228 33.14 16.19 14.86
CA GLU A 228 32.09 15.33 14.30
C GLU A 228 31.86 15.62 12.81
N GLU A 229 31.93 16.88 12.41
CA GLU A 229 31.92 17.31 11.02
C GLU A 229 33.12 16.73 10.28
N LYS A 230 34.33 16.75 10.88
CA LYS A 230 35.53 16.09 10.32
C LYS A 230 35.40 14.57 10.21
N LYS A 231 34.73 13.92 11.17
CA LYS A 231 34.46 12.47 11.13
C LYS A 231 33.42 12.12 10.07
N PHE A 232 32.42 12.96 9.90
CA PHE A 232 31.41 12.77 8.86
C PHE A 232 31.98 13.09 7.47
N ALA A 233 32.85 14.11 7.33
CA ALA A 233 33.58 14.44 6.10
C ALA A 233 34.58 13.34 5.70
N HIS A 234 34.05 12.21 5.23
CA HIS A 234 34.75 10.99 4.82
C HIS A 234 34.67 10.83 3.29
N LYS A 235 35.58 10.06 2.65
CA LYS A 235 35.64 9.83 1.18
C LYS A 235 34.29 9.54 0.49
N LEU A 236 33.36 8.88 1.18
CA LEU A 236 32.00 8.55 0.70
C LEU A 236 31.03 9.76 0.66
N ASN A 237 31.34 10.82 1.41
CA ASN A 237 30.67 12.12 1.31
C ASN A 237 31.23 12.95 0.14
N PHE A 238 32.46 12.67 -0.31
CA PHE A 238 33.05 13.31 -1.49
C PHE A 238 32.64 12.64 -2.81
N SER A 239 31.95 11.50 -2.75
CA SER A 239 31.37 10.86 -3.93
C SER A 239 29.95 11.36 -4.14
N ASN A 240 29.77 12.29 -5.08
CA ASN A 240 28.51 12.38 -5.79
C ASN A 240 28.42 11.10 -6.61
N LEU A 241 27.68 10.12 -6.11
CA LEU A 241 27.40 8.96 -6.92
C LEU A 241 26.40 9.40 -7.97
N ILE A 242 26.92 9.76 -9.14
CA ILE A 242 26.09 9.90 -10.32
C ILE A 242 25.58 8.50 -10.60
N ILE A 243 24.26 8.34 -10.56
CA ILE A 243 23.61 7.03 -10.63
C ILE A 243 23.76 6.45 -12.07
N ALA A 244 24.16 7.29 -13.03
CA ALA A 244 24.57 6.94 -14.37
C ALA A 244 25.98 7.50 -14.64
N ASP A 245 26.91 6.71 -15.19
CA ASP A 245 28.08 7.29 -15.87
C ASP A 245 27.70 7.65 -17.31
N ASP A 246 28.48 8.52 -17.95
CA ASP A 246 28.38 8.79 -19.38
C ASP A 246 28.40 7.47 -20.17
N PHE A 247 27.50 7.33 -21.15
CA PHE A 247 27.46 6.13 -21.98
C PHE A 247 28.80 5.93 -22.70
N THR A 248 29.52 4.88 -22.31
CA THR A 248 30.64 4.41 -23.11
C THR A 248 30.13 4.00 -24.49
N HIS A 249 30.75 4.51 -25.56
CA HIS A 249 30.32 4.33 -26.95
C HIS A 249 30.18 2.85 -27.40
N SER A 250 30.59 1.89 -26.57
CA SER A 250 30.51 0.45 -26.82
C SER A 250 29.37 -0.27 -26.09
N CYS A 251 28.52 0.40 -25.30
CA CYS A 251 27.43 -0.29 -24.63
C CYS A 251 26.19 -0.42 -25.53
N ILE A 252 25.82 -1.66 -25.86
CA ILE A 252 24.79 -1.97 -26.87
C ILE A 252 23.37 -1.72 -26.34
N LEU A 253 23.16 -1.61 -25.02
CA LEU A 253 21.85 -1.32 -24.39
C LEU A 253 22.02 -0.42 -23.16
N GLU A 254 21.63 0.84 -23.32
CA GLU A 254 21.66 1.94 -22.34
C GLU A 254 21.18 1.54 -20.92
N GLU A 255 20.06 0.83 -20.84
CA GLU A 255 19.44 0.35 -19.59
C GLU A 255 20.27 -0.72 -18.86
N HIS A 256 21.03 -1.53 -19.60
CA HIS A 256 21.87 -2.59 -19.03
C HIS A 256 23.12 -1.99 -18.40
N TYR A 257 23.71 -0.99 -19.07
CA TYR A 257 24.82 -0.22 -18.53
C TYR A 257 24.46 0.46 -17.21
N PHE A 258 23.28 1.10 -17.18
CA PHE A 258 22.79 1.77 -15.97
C PHE A 258 22.63 0.79 -14.80
N LEU A 259 22.05 -0.38 -15.05
CA LEU A 259 21.86 -1.41 -14.03
C LEU A 259 23.19 -2.01 -13.55
N GLU A 260 24.09 -2.35 -14.47
CA GLU A 260 25.42 -2.88 -14.14
C GLU A 260 26.20 -1.85 -13.30
N ASN A 261 26.17 -0.58 -13.72
CA ASN A 261 26.81 0.51 -13.01
C ASN A 261 26.19 0.76 -11.63
N PHE A 262 24.85 0.74 -11.53
CA PHE A 262 24.15 0.84 -10.25
C PHE A 262 24.47 -0.33 -9.31
N SER A 263 24.48 -1.56 -9.84
CA SER A 263 24.82 -2.77 -9.10
C SER A 263 26.28 -2.74 -8.63
N ASP A 264 27.21 -2.37 -9.51
CA ASP A 264 28.63 -2.22 -9.22
C ASP A 264 28.88 -1.13 -8.18
N LYS A 265 28.19 0.01 -8.28
CA LYS A 265 28.28 1.10 -7.32
C LYS A 265 27.71 0.72 -5.95
N ILE A 266 26.61 -0.02 -5.89
CA ILE A 266 26.07 -0.60 -4.64
C ILE A 266 27.02 -1.65 -4.06
N ASN A 267 27.66 -2.44 -4.92
CA ASN A 267 28.68 -3.41 -4.51
C ASN A 267 29.97 -2.73 -4.02
N LEU A 268 30.40 -1.62 -4.62
CA LEU A 268 31.51 -0.78 -4.17
C LEU A 268 31.21 -0.14 -2.81
N LEU A 269 30.04 0.47 -2.66
CA LEU A 269 29.52 0.96 -1.37
C LEU A 269 29.51 -0.15 -0.31
N SER A 270 29.11 -1.37 -0.68
CA SER A 270 29.13 -2.53 0.22
C SER A 270 30.54 -2.99 0.57
N ARG A 271 31.52 -2.88 -0.34
CA ARG A 271 32.92 -3.30 -0.16
C ARG A 271 33.72 -2.32 0.69
N ASP A 272 33.63 -1.02 0.42
CA ASP A 272 34.34 0.02 1.19
C ASP A 272 33.93 0.02 2.67
N MET A 273 32.71 -0.43 2.97
CA MET A 273 32.20 -0.51 4.34
C MET A 273 32.59 -1.80 5.09
N THR A 274 33.12 -2.83 4.40
CA THR A 274 33.62 -4.06 5.04
C THR A 274 34.79 -3.81 6.00
N HIS A 275 35.49 -2.68 5.85
CA HIS A 275 36.59 -2.28 6.73
C HIS A 275 36.14 -1.81 8.13
N TYR A 276 34.84 -1.56 8.33
CA TYR A 276 34.26 -1.24 9.65
C TYR A 276 33.93 -2.50 10.48
N ASN A 277 34.22 -3.69 9.96
CA ASN A 277 33.95 -4.98 10.61
C ASN A 277 35.04 -5.41 11.62
N ILE A 278 36.01 -4.54 11.91
CA ILE A 278 37.25 -4.93 12.61
C ILE A 278 37.26 -4.55 14.10
N ASP A 279 36.43 -3.62 14.55
CA ASP A 279 36.32 -3.29 15.98
C ASP A 279 34.86 -3.36 16.46
N GLU A 280 34.61 -4.24 17.41
CA GLU A 280 33.31 -4.61 18.03
C GLU A 280 32.47 -3.46 18.63
N ASN A 281 32.86 -2.19 18.42
CA ASN A 281 32.20 -1.01 18.98
C ASN A 281 31.07 -0.44 18.12
N PHE A 282 30.98 -0.80 16.84
CA PHE A 282 29.81 -0.49 16.01
C PHE A 282 29.22 -1.82 15.54
N SER A 283 28.15 -2.27 16.22
CA SER A 283 27.39 -3.43 15.77
C SER A 283 27.00 -3.18 14.32
N LYS A 284 27.40 -4.08 13.42
CA LYS A 284 26.94 -4.19 12.03
C LYS A 284 25.49 -3.69 11.94
N ASP A 285 25.31 -2.47 11.45
CA ASP A 285 24.04 -1.76 11.65
C ASP A 285 22.95 -2.55 10.94
N MET A 286 22.06 -3.19 11.71
CA MET A 286 20.91 -3.96 11.20
C MET A 286 20.12 -3.17 10.14
N TYR A 287 20.19 -1.84 10.21
CA TYR A 287 19.63 -0.86 9.29
C TYR A 287 20.30 -0.83 7.92
N PHE A 288 21.63 -0.98 7.87
CA PHE A 288 22.38 -1.08 6.62
C PHE A 288 22.13 -2.42 5.93
N ASP A 289 22.05 -3.52 6.68
CA ASP A 289 21.67 -4.82 6.13
C ASP A 289 20.25 -4.79 5.56
N ILE A 290 19.31 -4.07 6.19
CA ILE A 290 17.97 -3.88 5.62
C ILE A 290 18.00 -2.96 4.40
N ILE A 291 18.74 -1.85 4.42
CA ILE A 291 18.84 -0.94 3.27
C ILE A 291 19.50 -1.65 2.07
N LEU A 292 20.59 -2.39 2.27
CA LEU A 292 21.18 -3.24 1.25
C LEU A 292 20.24 -4.36 0.82
N LYS A 293 19.40 -4.90 1.71
CA LYS A 293 18.39 -5.90 1.36
C LYS A 293 17.29 -5.29 0.48
N GLU A 294 16.79 -4.11 0.81
CA GLU A 294 15.80 -3.38 -0.02
C GLU A 294 16.41 -2.98 -1.37
N TYR A 295 17.64 -2.47 -1.40
CA TYR A 295 18.34 -2.18 -2.65
C TYR A 295 18.63 -3.44 -3.46
N LYS A 296 19.05 -4.54 -2.84
CA LYS A 296 19.21 -5.83 -3.53
C LYS A 296 17.88 -6.41 -4.00
N SER A 297 16.77 -6.17 -3.28
CA SER A 297 15.43 -6.54 -3.73
C SER A 297 15.00 -5.70 -4.93
N TYR A 298 15.26 -4.40 -4.91
CA TYR A 298 15.01 -3.49 -6.02
C TYR A 298 15.88 -3.81 -7.24
N ILE A 299 17.18 -4.05 -7.05
CA ILE A 299 18.11 -4.53 -8.08
C ILE A 299 17.60 -5.87 -8.62
N LYS A 300 17.22 -6.83 -7.77
CA LYS A 300 16.64 -8.10 -8.24
C LYS A 300 15.35 -7.91 -9.03
N LEU A 301 14.49 -6.95 -8.66
CA LEU A 301 13.28 -6.63 -9.40
C LEU A 301 13.61 -5.98 -10.75
N LEU A 302 14.61 -5.09 -10.79
CA LEU A 302 15.11 -4.47 -12.01
C LEU A 302 15.84 -5.48 -12.92
N GLU A 303 16.75 -6.29 -12.39
CA GLU A 303 17.39 -7.43 -13.04
C GLU A 303 16.34 -8.40 -13.58
N LYS A 304 15.33 -8.74 -12.78
CA LYS A 304 14.20 -9.55 -13.24
C LYS A 304 13.41 -8.87 -14.35
N SER A 305 13.24 -7.55 -14.29
CA SER A 305 12.59 -6.83 -15.38
C SER A 305 13.44 -6.77 -16.66
N LEU A 306 14.78 -6.74 -16.54
CA LEU A 306 15.70 -6.57 -17.67
C LEU A 306 16.11 -7.91 -18.30
N TYR A 307 16.42 -8.92 -17.49
CA TYR A 307 16.97 -10.21 -17.91
C TYR A 307 15.94 -11.35 -17.92
N HIS A 308 14.79 -11.18 -17.26
CA HIS A 308 13.74 -12.18 -17.25
C HIS A 308 12.48 -11.67 -17.95
N ASN A 309 11.98 -12.49 -18.85
CA ASN A 309 10.76 -12.17 -19.58
C ASN A 309 9.50 -12.32 -18.72
N ASP A 310 9.58 -12.91 -17.53
CA ASP A 310 8.45 -13.09 -16.61
C ASP A 310 8.95 -12.93 -15.16
N TYR A 311 8.26 -12.12 -14.34
CA TYR A 311 8.59 -11.96 -12.93
C TYR A 311 7.39 -11.58 -12.08
N SER A 312 7.41 -11.97 -10.80
CA SER A 312 6.35 -11.64 -9.86
C SER A 312 6.60 -10.34 -9.10
N ILE A 313 5.51 -9.63 -8.76
CA ILE A 313 5.53 -8.42 -7.94
C ILE A 313 4.55 -8.60 -6.77
N ASP A 314 5.11 -8.56 -5.55
CA ASP A 314 4.37 -8.67 -4.28
C ASP A 314 3.84 -7.30 -3.78
N HIS A 315 4.39 -6.17 -4.26
CA HIS A 315 3.95 -4.83 -3.89
C HIS A 315 2.77 -4.33 -4.74
N LYS A 316 1.55 -4.69 -4.32
CA LYS A 316 0.29 -4.68 -5.09
C LYS A 316 -0.27 -3.32 -5.57
N ARG A 317 0.19 -2.15 -5.12
CA ARG A 317 -0.45 -0.85 -5.44
C ARG A 317 0.47 0.23 -6.00
N GLU A 318 1.64 0.47 -5.41
CA GLU A 318 2.54 1.57 -5.80
C GLU A 318 3.28 1.29 -7.12
N SER A 319 3.66 0.04 -7.37
CA SER A 319 4.35 -0.39 -8.60
C SER A 319 3.51 -0.15 -9.86
N ILE A 320 2.21 -0.43 -9.80
CA ILE A 320 1.25 -0.18 -10.88
C ILE A 320 1.06 1.32 -11.09
N ILE A 321 1.04 2.12 -10.01
CA ILE A 321 0.91 3.58 -10.07
C ILE A 321 2.13 4.21 -10.75
N PHE A 322 3.35 3.84 -10.32
CA PHE A 322 4.59 4.36 -10.92
C PHE A 322 4.73 3.92 -12.38
N ALA A 323 4.39 2.66 -12.67
CA ALA A 323 4.40 2.14 -14.04
C ALA A 323 3.43 2.93 -14.94
N LEU A 324 2.19 3.17 -14.50
CA LEU A 324 1.21 3.96 -15.27
C LEU A 324 1.62 5.42 -15.46
N GLN A 325 2.28 6.03 -14.47
CA GLN A 325 2.80 7.40 -14.57
C GLN A 325 3.92 7.51 -15.61
N ASP A 326 4.88 6.58 -15.57
CA ASP A 326 6.02 6.52 -16.47
C ASP A 326 5.59 6.23 -17.92
N MET A 327 4.63 5.32 -18.12
CA MET A 327 4.12 4.97 -19.44
C MET A 327 3.47 6.12 -20.20
N CYS A 328 2.96 7.12 -19.49
CA CYS A 328 2.21 8.24 -20.05
C CYS A 328 3.09 9.50 -20.24
N VAL A 329 4.42 9.41 -20.04
CA VAL A 329 5.36 10.54 -20.14
C VAL A 329 5.45 11.09 -21.56
N ASP A 330 5.73 10.22 -22.54
CA ASP A 330 6.11 10.65 -23.90
C ASP A 330 4.99 10.60 -24.93
N SER A 331 3.96 9.78 -24.70
CA SER A 331 2.86 9.59 -25.65
C SER A 331 1.57 9.16 -24.95
N ILE A 332 0.45 9.33 -25.65
CA ILE A 332 -0.86 8.84 -25.18
C ILE A 332 -0.82 7.32 -25.21
N ALA A 333 -0.79 6.68 -24.04
CA ALA A 333 -0.79 5.23 -23.94
C ALA A 333 -2.21 4.66 -24.19
N ASP A 334 -2.32 3.53 -24.88
CA ASP A 334 -3.56 2.77 -25.05
C ASP A 334 -3.49 1.46 -24.26
N ALA A 335 -4.34 1.32 -23.25
CA ALA A 335 -4.33 0.21 -22.32
C ALA A 335 -5.70 -0.44 -22.18
N THR A 336 -5.71 -1.77 -22.10
CA THR A 336 -6.91 -2.55 -21.76
C THR A 336 -6.66 -3.33 -20.48
N ILE A 337 -7.60 -3.21 -19.52
CA ILE A 337 -7.58 -3.99 -18.29
C ILE A 337 -8.82 -4.89 -18.23
N ALA A 338 -8.60 -6.20 -18.17
CA ALA A 338 -9.64 -7.15 -17.84
C ALA A 338 -9.62 -7.49 -16.35
N TYR A 339 -10.77 -7.38 -15.71
CA TYR A 339 -10.98 -7.72 -14.30
C TYR A 339 -12.04 -8.81 -14.19
N LEU A 340 -11.75 -9.84 -13.40
CA LEU A 340 -12.79 -10.71 -12.87
C LEU A 340 -13.54 -9.92 -11.78
N LEU A 341 -14.84 -9.70 -11.95
CA LEU A 341 -15.66 -9.02 -10.95
C LEU A 341 -15.94 -10.00 -9.80
N ASP A 342 -15.30 -9.75 -8.67
CA ASP A 342 -15.40 -10.49 -7.42
C ASP A 342 -15.30 -9.51 -6.24
N SER A 343 -15.42 -10.01 -5.00
CA SER A 343 -15.34 -9.17 -3.80
C SER A 343 -14.04 -8.37 -3.70
N ASP A 344 -12.92 -8.90 -4.22
CA ASP A 344 -11.61 -8.27 -4.11
C ASP A 344 -11.46 -7.13 -5.12
N THR A 345 -11.96 -7.32 -6.35
CA THR A 345 -11.89 -6.31 -7.42
C THR A 345 -12.96 -5.22 -7.28
N LEU A 346 -14.04 -5.44 -6.53
CA LEU A 346 -15.01 -4.38 -6.19
C LEU A 346 -14.35 -3.17 -5.49
N ASN A 347 -13.28 -3.39 -4.73
CA ASN A 347 -12.53 -2.30 -4.09
C ASN A 347 -11.81 -1.38 -5.10
N ILE A 348 -11.58 -1.84 -6.33
CA ILE A 348 -10.98 -1.03 -7.41
C ILE A 348 -12.00 -0.02 -7.94
N LEU A 349 -13.29 -0.37 -7.91
CA LEU A 349 -14.40 0.49 -8.35
C LEU A 349 -14.80 1.56 -7.32
N ASP A 350 -14.23 1.53 -6.11
CA ASP A 350 -14.45 2.59 -5.14
C ASP A 350 -13.85 3.91 -5.66
N THR A 351 -14.68 4.96 -5.72
CA THR A 351 -14.26 6.32 -6.07
C THR A 351 -13.15 6.88 -5.18
N ARG A 352 -12.96 6.33 -3.97
CA ARG A 352 -11.87 6.69 -3.05
C ARG A 352 -10.58 5.89 -3.31
N ASN A 353 -10.57 5.00 -4.30
CA ASN A 353 -9.40 4.21 -4.63
C ASN A 353 -8.35 5.08 -5.36
N PRO A 354 -7.12 5.22 -4.81
CA PRO A 354 -6.11 6.10 -5.38
C PRO A 354 -5.63 5.66 -6.78
N ILE A 355 -5.77 4.37 -7.12
CA ILE A 355 -5.43 3.86 -8.46
C ILE A 355 -6.48 4.33 -9.47
N LEU A 356 -7.77 4.22 -9.13
CA LEU A 356 -8.85 4.69 -9.98
C LEU A 356 -8.78 6.21 -10.16
N GLU A 357 -8.57 6.96 -9.08
CA GLU A 357 -8.43 8.42 -9.13
C GLU A 357 -7.29 8.86 -10.08
N MET A 358 -6.13 8.19 -10.00
CA MET A 358 -5.00 8.47 -10.88
C MET A 358 -5.31 8.13 -12.34
N GLN A 359 -5.93 6.98 -12.62
CA GLN A 359 -6.31 6.59 -13.97
C GLN A 359 -7.31 7.58 -14.58
N LEU A 360 -8.32 7.99 -13.82
CA LEU A 360 -9.27 9.02 -14.22
C LEU A 360 -8.55 10.35 -14.52
N LYS A 361 -7.58 10.75 -13.69
CA LYS A 361 -6.77 11.95 -13.92
C LYS A 361 -5.98 11.88 -15.22
N LEU A 362 -5.35 10.74 -15.51
CA LEU A 362 -4.58 10.54 -16.74
C LEU A 362 -5.47 10.53 -18.00
N VAL A 363 -6.65 9.90 -17.91
CA VAL A 363 -7.64 9.86 -18.99
C VAL A 363 -8.21 11.26 -19.26
N ARG A 364 -8.62 12.00 -18.22
CA ARG A 364 -9.10 13.39 -18.33
C ARG A 364 -8.03 14.33 -18.88
N ALA A 365 -6.76 14.09 -18.55
CA ALA A 365 -5.62 14.82 -19.10
C ALA A 365 -5.26 14.39 -20.54
N ASN A 366 -6.02 13.47 -21.16
CA ASN A 366 -5.79 12.90 -22.47
C ASN A 366 -4.38 12.27 -22.62
N ARG A 367 -3.83 11.72 -21.53
CA ARG A 367 -2.52 11.03 -21.52
C ARG A 367 -2.65 9.51 -21.56
N LEU A 368 -3.85 9.00 -21.32
CA LEU A 368 -4.16 7.57 -21.29
C LEU A 368 -5.51 7.32 -21.95
N LYS A 369 -5.56 6.43 -22.94
CA LYS A 369 -6.79 5.79 -23.42
C LYS A 369 -6.93 4.46 -22.69
N LEU A 370 -7.97 4.34 -21.89
CA LEU A 370 -8.16 3.18 -21.02
C LEU A 370 -9.47 2.49 -21.35
N SER A 371 -9.41 1.17 -21.55
CA SER A 371 -10.57 0.31 -21.70
C SER A 371 -10.63 -0.72 -20.58
N TYR A 372 -11.76 -0.85 -19.92
CA TYR A 372 -12.05 -1.89 -18.95
C TYR A 372 -12.91 -2.98 -19.54
N LEU A 373 -12.61 -4.22 -19.18
CA LEU A 373 -13.41 -5.39 -19.49
C LEU A 373 -13.73 -6.14 -18.19
N PHE A 374 -14.98 -6.07 -17.75
CA PHE A 374 -15.46 -6.80 -16.58
C PHE A 374 -15.96 -8.19 -16.96
N MET A 375 -15.31 -9.21 -16.43
CA MET A 375 -15.72 -10.60 -16.52
C MET A 375 -16.58 -10.91 -15.30
N ILE A 376 -17.88 -11.08 -15.50
CA ILE A 376 -18.84 -11.31 -14.42
C ILE A 376 -19.12 -12.81 -14.34
N ARG A 377 -18.94 -13.39 -13.15
CA ARG A 377 -19.36 -14.77 -12.84
C ARG A 377 -20.70 -14.81 -12.14
N ASP A 378 -20.88 -13.90 -11.20
CA ASP A 378 -22.08 -13.77 -10.39
C ASP A 378 -22.74 -12.43 -10.71
N LEU A 379 -23.88 -12.50 -11.40
CA LEU A 379 -24.67 -11.32 -11.77
C LEU A 379 -25.17 -10.56 -10.54
N SER A 380 -25.27 -11.20 -9.37
CA SER A 380 -25.69 -10.52 -8.13
C SER A 380 -24.70 -9.44 -7.68
N LEU A 381 -23.43 -9.53 -8.10
CA LEU A 381 -22.41 -8.52 -7.83
C LEU A 381 -22.66 -7.21 -8.60
N LEU A 382 -23.45 -7.25 -9.67
CA LEU A 382 -23.82 -6.09 -10.48
C LEU A 382 -25.01 -5.33 -9.86
N CYS A 383 -24.90 -4.93 -8.60
CA CYS A 383 -25.93 -4.14 -7.94
C CYS A 383 -25.94 -2.68 -8.42
N ASP A 384 -27.00 -1.92 -8.12
CA ASP A 384 -27.16 -0.53 -8.54
C ASP A 384 -25.96 0.36 -8.17
N ARG A 385 -25.32 0.09 -7.02
CA ARG A 385 -24.09 0.79 -6.61
C ARG A 385 -22.95 0.56 -7.61
N VAL A 386 -22.74 -0.68 -8.03
CA VAL A 386 -21.69 -1.07 -8.97
C VAL A 386 -22.00 -0.55 -10.36
N ILE A 387 -23.27 -0.64 -10.79
CA ILE A 387 -23.73 -0.05 -12.05
C ILE A 387 -23.41 1.45 -12.09
N LYS A 388 -23.80 2.21 -11.06
CA LYS A 388 -23.50 3.65 -10.96
C LYS A 388 -22.00 3.95 -10.96
N GLN A 389 -21.19 3.09 -10.35
CA GLN A 389 -19.73 3.25 -10.38
C GLN A 389 -19.16 3.01 -11.79
N ILE A 390 -19.68 2.02 -12.52
CA ILE A 390 -19.29 1.79 -13.91
C ILE A 390 -19.71 2.97 -14.78
N GLU A 391 -20.95 3.45 -14.66
CA GLU A 391 -21.43 4.64 -15.37
C GLU A 391 -20.57 5.87 -15.08
N TYR A 392 -20.19 6.08 -13.81
CA TYR A 392 -19.27 7.16 -13.44
C TYR A 392 -17.92 7.03 -14.13
N ILE A 393 -17.37 5.83 -14.23
CA ILE A 393 -16.10 5.57 -14.92
C ILE A 393 -16.22 5.86 -16.43
N GLU A 394 -17.32 5.43 -17.05
CA GLU A 394 -17.62 5.70 -18.48
C GLU A 394 -17.76 7.19 -18.76
N GLN A 395 -18.51 7.92 -17.93
CA GLN A 395 -18.67 9.38 -18.04
C GLN A 395 -17.34 10.14 -17.95
N ASN A 396 -16.33 9.54 -17.33
CA ASN A 396 -14.99 10.12 -17.19
C ASN A 396 -14.00 9.68 -18.28
N GLY A 397 -14.50 9.08 -19.36
CA GLY A 397 -13.74 8.80 -20.58
C GLY A 397 -13.04 7.43 -20.61
N ILE A 398 -13.30 6.56 -19.63
CA ILE A 398 -12.82 5.17 -19.65
C ILE A 398 -13.88 4.31 -20.35
N SER A 399 -13.52 3.62 -21.42
CA SER A 399 -14.46 2.73 -22.12
C SER A 399 -14.68 1.46 -21.29
N VAL A 400 -15.93 1.05 -21.03
CA VAL A 400 -16.22 -0.16 -20.27
C VAL A 400 -17.01 -1.16 -21.11
N LYS A 401 -16.60 -2.43 -21.03
CA LYS A 401 -17.35 -3.56 -21.57
C LYS A 401 -17.50 -4.65 -20.53
N LEU A 402 -18.57 -5.43 -20.65
CA LEU A 402 -18.89 -6.49 -19.73
C LEU A 402 -19.16 -7.80 -20.48
N LEU A 403 -18.78 -8.92 -19.87
CA LEU A 403 -19.21 -10.23 -20.34
C LEU A 403 -19.51 -11.15 -19.17
N ASN A 404 -20.42 -12.08 -19.40
CA ASN A 404 -20.65 -13.20 -18.48
C ASN A 404 -19.62 -14.31 -18.76
N SER A 405 -18.72 -14.59 -17.82
CA SER A 405 -17.59 -15.51 -18.01
C SER A 405 -17.33 -16.44 -16.82
N ASN A 406 -17.83 -17.67 -16.95
CA ASN A 406 -17.57 -18.74 -15.98
C ASN A 406 -16.23 -19.47 -16.21
N GLN A 407 -15.59 -19.25 -17.36
CA GLN A 407 -14.43 -20.01 -17.84
C GLN A 407 -13.12 -19.23 -17.88
N SER A 408 -13.08 -17.97 -17.40
CA SER A 408 -11.82 -17.23 -17.40
C SER A 408 -10.73 -17.91 -16.56
N THR A 409 -9.58 -18.13 -17.20
CA THR A 409 -8.33 -18.60 -16.60
C THR A 409 -7.64 -17.52 -15.75
N TYR A 410 -7.92 -16.25 -16.05
CA TYR A 410 -7.28 -15.09 -15.43
C TYR A 410 -8.26 -14.32 -14.56
N SER A 411 -7.78 -13.84 -13.40
CA SER A 411 -8.50 -12.87 -12.56
C SER A 411 -8.18 -11.43 -12.95
N LYS A 412 -6.99 -11.19 -13.52
CA LYS A 412 -6.58 -9.87 -14.00
C LYS A 412 -5.68 -9.98 -15.22
N ILE A 413 -5.89 -9.11 -16.20
CA ILE A 413 -4.97 -8.89 -17.32
C ILE A 413 -4.88 -7.39 -17.57
N LEU A 414 -3.69 -6.84 -17.72
CA LEU A 414 -3.39 -5.50 -18.20
C LEU A 414 -2.42 -5.64 -19.36
N VAL A 415 -2.83 -5.17 -20.54
CA VAL A 415 -1.98 -5.05 -21.72
C VAL A 415 -2.00 -3.61 -22.18
N VAL A 416 -0.83 -3.08 -22.52
CA VAL A 416 -0.68 -1.76 -23.15
C VAL A 416 -0.22 -1.98 -24.58
N LYS A 417 -1.00 -1.50 -25.54
CA LYS A 417 -0.95 -1.88 -26.97
C LYS A 417 0.45 -1.71 -27.60
N ASP A 418 1.17 -0.67 -27.18
CA ASP A 418 2.46 -0.28 -27.76
C ASP A 418 3.63 -0.44 -26.78
N LYS A 419 3.45 -1.22 -25.70
CA LYS A 419 4.53 -1.48 -24.74
C LYS A 419 4.90 -2.95 -24.72
N LYS A 420 6.19 -3.22 -24.49
CA LYS A 420 6.79 -4.56 -24.48
C LYS A 420 6.54 -5.32 -23.17
N PHE A 421 5.44 -5.03 -22.46
CA PHE A 421 5.12 -5.76 -21.23
C PHE A 421 3.61 -5.86 -21.00
N ALA A 422 3.20 -6.85 -20.21
CA ALA A 422 1.85 -7.03 -19.70
C ALA A 422 1.87 -7.42 -18.21
N ILE A 423 0.77 -7.19 -17.51
CA ILE A 423 0.58 -7.64 -16.12
C ILE A 423 -0.61 -8.59 -16.08
N TYR A 424 -0.48 -9.75 -15.44
CA TYR A 424 -1.57 -10.71 -15.33
C TYR A 424 -1.59 -11.43 -13.99
N LYS A 425 -2.75 -11.96 -13.62
CA LYS A 425 -2.93 -12.84 -12.48
C LYS A 425 -3.83 -14.01 -12.89
N SER A 426 -3.34 -15.22 -12.68
CA SER A 426 -4.15 -16.43 -12.87
C SER A 426 -5.15 -16.57 -11.72
N LYS A 427 -6.35 -17.09 -12.02
CA LYS A 427 -7.48 -17.13 -11.09
C LYS A 427 -7.19 -17.84 -9.76
N ASN A 428 -6.30 -18.83 -9.75
CA ASN A 428 -5.95 -19.62 -8.56
C ASN A 428 -4.53 -19.34 -8.01
N ALA A 429 -3.87 -18.27 -8.47
CA ALA A 429 -2.52 -17.93 -8.00
C ALA A 429 -2.58 -17.32 -6.60
N LEU A 430 -1.78 -17.88 -5.68
CA LEU A 430 -1.90 -17.64 -4.25
C LEU A 430 -1.66 -16.19 -3.84
N ASP A 431 -0.83 -15.37 -4.52
CA ASP A 431 -0.80 -13.95 -4.14
C ASP A 431 -0.20 -12.91 -5.11
N GLU A 432 0.53 -13.31 -6.16
CA GLU A 432 1.34 -12.34 -6.90
C GLU A 432 0.71 -11.93 -8.25
N ASN A 433 0.78 -10.64 -8.58
CA ASN A 433 0.64 -10.21 -9.98
C ASN A 433 1.95 -10.57 -10.69
N LEU A 434 1.85 -11.12 -11.89
CA LEU A 434 2.98 -11.42 -12.76
C LEU A 434 3.12 -10.31 -13.79
N VAL A 435 4.34 -9.82 -13.97
CA VAL A 435 4.72 -8.94 -15.08
C VAL A 435 5.49 -9.76 -16.09
N THR A 436 5.11 -9.65 -17.35
CA THR A 436 5.76 -10.35 -18.46
C THR A 436 6.24 -9.34 -19.50
N ARG A 437 7.46 -9.52 -19.99
CA ARG A 437 8.02 -8.93 -21.22
C ARG A 437 8.12 -9.97 -22.35
N ASN A 438 7.70 -11.22 -22.11
CA ASN A 438 7.72 -12.29 -23.09
C ASN A 438 6.72 -11.99 -24.20
N SER A 439 7.18 -11.75 -25.43
CA SER A 439 6.29 -11.46 -26.55
C SER A 439 5.23 -12.56 -26.76
N ARG A 440 5.59 -13.84 -26.60
CA ARG A 440 4.62 -14.95 -26.74
C ARG A 440 3.52 -14.91 -25.67
N THR A 441 3.89 -14.60 -24.43
CA THR A 441 2.92 -14.47 -23.33
C THR A 441 2.06 -13.22 -23.53
N ILE A 442 2.65 -12.10 -23.92
CA ILE A 442 1.93 -10.86 -24.24
C ILE A 442 0.96 -11.10 -25.41
N ASP A 443 1.38 -11.79 -26.46
CA ASP A 443 0.54 -12.13 -27.61
C ASP A 443 -0.61 -13.04 -27.19
N ALA A 444 -0.35 -14.05 -26.34
CA ALA A 444 -1.39 -14.92 -25.80
C ALA A 444 -2.39 -14.15 -24.92
N LEU A 445 -1.93 -13.24 -24.06
CA LEU A 445 -2.78 -12.38 -23.24
C LEU A 445 -3.57 -11.38 -24.10
N SER A 446 -2.94 -10.82 -25.14
CA SER A 446 -3.58 -9.90 -26.08
C SER A 446 -4.63 -10.61 -26.93
N PHE A 447 -4.34 -11.83 -27.37
CA PHE A 447 -5.30 -12.69 -28.05
C PHE A 447 -6.48 -13.03 -27.15
N GLU A 448 -6.22 -13.37 -25.88
CA GLU A 448 -7.25 -13.64 -24.89
C GLU A 448 -8.12 -12.39 -24.66
N LEU A 449 -7.51 -11.21 -24.46
CA LEU A 449 -8.24 -9.95 -24.36
C LEU A 449 -9.07 -9.67 -25.62
N GLY A 450 -8.53 -9.90 -26.82
CA GLY A 450 -9.26 -9.76 -28.07
C GLY A 450 -10.47 -10.71 -28.16
N ARG A 451 -10.31 -11.96 -27.69
CA ARG A 451 -11.38 -12.95 -27.62
C ARG A 451 -12.47 -12.54 -26.63
N LEU A 452 -12.09 -12.04 -25.45
CA LEU A 452 -13.01 -11.52 -24.44
C LEU A 452 -13.73 -10.29 -24.96
N ALA A 453 -13.02 -9.34 -25.58
CA ALA A 453 -13.56 -8.09 -26.09
C ALA A 453 -14.60 -8.30 -27.20
N LYS A 454 -14.40 -9.29 -28.08
CA LYS A 454 -15.36 -9.67 -29.13
C LYS A 454 -16.67 -10.22 -28.57
N ARG A 455 -16.64 -10.84 -27.39
CA ARG A 455 -17.81 -11.42 -26.72
C ARG A 455 -18.47 -10.47 -25.72
N SER A 456 -17.78 -9.40 -25.36
CA SER A 456 -18.25 -8.40 -24.42
C SER A 456 -19.15 -7.37 -25.10
N THR A 457 -20.09 -6.82 -24.33
CA THR A 457 -21.01 -5.75 -24.76
C THR A 457 -20.85 -4.54 -23.85
N ASP A 458 -21.32 -3.37 -24.28
CA ASP A 458 -21.42 -2.20 -23.39
C ASP A 458 -22.40 -2.43 -22.24
N LEU A 459 -22.36 -1.58 -21.22
CA LEU A 459 -23.20 -1.70 -20.02
C LEU A 459 -24.69 -1.70 -20.37
N LYS A 460 -25.13 -0.78 -21.21
CA LYS A 460 -26.54 -0.66 -21.60
C LYS A 460 -27.06 -1.94 -22.25
N SER A 461 -26.37 -2.42 -23.29
CA SER A 461 -26.69 -3.65 -24.02
C SER A 461 -26.57 -4.88 -23.14
N PHE A 462 -25.60 -4.91 -22.21
CA PHE A 462 -25.45 -6.00 -21.24
C PHE A 462 -26.66 -6.04 -20.31
N LEU A 463 -27.07 -4.90 -19.75
CA LEU A 463 -28.23 -4.78 -18.89
C LEU A 463 -29.53 -5.11 -19.64
N GLU A 464 -29.70 -4.62 -20.87
CA GLU A 464 -30.88 -4.94 -21.68
C GLU A 464 -30.97 -6.44 -21.98
N LYS A 465 -29.84 -7.09 -22.29
CA LYS A 465 -29.81 -8.52 -22.55
C LYS A 465 -30.07 -9.35 -21.29
N GLU A 466 -29.40 -9.05 -20.19
CA GLU A 466 -29.49 -9.83 -18.95
C GLU A 466 -30.76 -9.49 -18.14
N TYR A 467 -31.31 -8.28 -18.29
CA TYR A 467 -32.48 -7.75 -17.57
C TYR A 467 -33.58 -7.24 -18.51
N THR A 468 -33.91 -8.02 -19.53
CA THR A 468 -34.95 -7.73 -20.53
C THR A 468 -36.35 -7.44 -19.95
N LEU A 469 -36.64 -7.94 -18.74
CA LEU A 469 -37.90 -7.69 -18.04
C LEU A 469 -37.92 -6.40 -17.22
N ASN A 470 -36.83 -5.62 -17.15
CA ASN A 470 -36.84 -4.37 -16.39
C ASN A 470 -37.90 -3.38 -16.89
N GLY A 471 -38.57 -2.72 -15.95
CA GLY A 471 -39.63 -1.75 -16.20
C GLY A 471 -41.01 -2.23 -15.75
N LYS A 472 -42.03 -1.50 -16.19
CA LYS A 472 -43.43 -1.79 -15.87
C LYS A 472 -44.02 -2.83 -16.82
N TRP A 473 -44.80 -3.74 -16.26
CA TRP A 473 -45.54 -4.76 -17.00
C TRP A 473 -46.92 -4.95 -16.42
N TYR A 474 -47.85 -5.39 -17.26
CA TYR A 474 -49.21 -5.74 -16.86
C TYR A 474 -49.44 -7.21 -17.15
N SER A 475 -49.91 -7.95 -16.16
CA SER A 475 -50.39 -9.31 -16.37
C SER A 475 -51.91 -9.36 -16.37
N TYR A 476 -52.44 -10.19 -17.27
CA TYR A 476 -53.86 -10.47 -17.39
C TYR A 476 -54.09 -11.97 -17.27
N SER A 477 -55.00 -12.37 -16.39
CA SER A 477 -55.42 -13.76 -16.24
C SER A 477 -56.86 -13.86 -15.73
N TYR A 478 -57.49 -15.01 -15.93
CA TYR A 478 -58.78 -15.32 -15.31
C TYR A 478 -58.60 -15.61 -13.81
N ASN A 479 -59.59 -15.25 -13.00
CA ASN A 479 -59.57 -15.36 -11.53
C ASN A 479 -59.68 -16.80 -11.01
N SER A 480 -60.27 -17.69 -11.80
CA SER A 480 -60.40 -19.11 -11.46
C SER A 480 -60.51 -19.93 -12.73
N LYS A 481 -60.32 -21.26 -12.61
CA LYS A 481 -60.51 -22.17 -13.76
C LYS A 481 -61.93 -22.16 -14.35
N THR A 482 -62.91 -21.70 -13.57
CA THR A 482 -64.34 -21.79 -13.89
C THR A 482 -64.97 -20.45 -14.27
N ASP A 483 -64.31 -19.32 -13.97
CA ASP A 483 -64.86 -17.99 -14.20
C ASP A 483 -64.15 -17.29 -15.37
N ASN A 484 -64.83 -17.27 -16.52
CA ASN A 484 -64.35 -16.63 -17.75
C ASN A 484 -64.88 -15.18 -17.91
N GLN A 485 -65.61 -14.64 -16.93
CA GLN A 485 -66.23 -13.31 -17.06
C GLN A 485 -65.42 -12.21 -16.38
N SER A 486 -64.57 -12.56 -15.41
CA SER A 486 -63.75 -11.62 -14.66
C SER A 486 -62.25 -11.82 -14.97
N CYS A 487 -61.65 -10.80 -15.61
CA CYS A 487 -60.20 -10.74 -15.85
C CYS A 487 -59.56 -9.91 -14.76
N HIS A 488 -58.48 -10.43 -14.18
CA HIS A 488 -57.60 -9.69 -13.28
C HIS A 488 -56.54 -8.93 -14.06
N THR A 489 -56.10 -7.80 -13.53
CA THR A 489 -54.95 -7.06 -14.04
C THR A 489 -54.00 -6.79 -12.88
N VAL A 490 -52.77 -7.29 -12.99
CA VAL A 490 -51.70 -7.05 -12.02
C VAL A 490 -50.63 -6.19 -12.67
N GLU A 491 -50.31 -5.05 -12.07
CA GLU A 491 -49.16 -4.23 -12.45
C GLU A 491 -47.91 -4.76 -11.73
N PHE A 492 -46.85 -5.00 -12.48
CA PHE A 492 -45.51 -5.35 -12.01
C PHE A 492 -44.55 -4.20 -12.30
N ASP A 493 -43.72 -3.87 -11.32
CA ASP A 493 -42.52 -3.05 -11.51
C ASP A 493 -41.30 -3.94 -11.26
N ILE A 494 -40.55 -4.21 -12.32
CA ILE A 494 -39.40 -5.11 -12.31
C ILE A 494 -38.12 -4.29 -12.36
N GLN A 495 -37.25 -4.51 -11.36
CA GLN A 495 -35.95 -3.87 -11.26
C GLN A 495 -34.87 -4.92 -10.97
N ASN A 496 -34.11 -5.26 -12.00
CA ASN A 496 -33.01 -6.22 -11.99
C ASN A 496 -33.46 -7.63 -11.55
N ASN A 497 -33.15 -7.99 -10.30
CA ASN A 497 -33.53 -9.26 -9.68
C ASN A 497 -34.68 -9.13 -8.69
N SER A 498 -35.30 -7.95 -8.61
CA SER A 498 -36.44 -7.67 -7.74
C SER A 498 -37.68 -7.37 -8.58
N VAL A 499 -38.83 -7.73 -8.05
CA VAL A 499 -40.13 -7.43 -8.64
C VAL A 499 -41.07 -6.96 -7.55
N THR A 500 -41.87 -5.94 -7.87
CA THR A 500 -42.96 -5.49 -7.01
C THR A 500 -44.25 -5.62 -7.79
N ALA A 501 -45.29 -6.17 -7.17
CA ALA A 501 -46.58 -6.41 -7.81
C ALA A 501 -47.71 -5.75 -7.02
N ASN A 502 -48.67 -5.13 -7.70
CA ASN A 502 -49.88 -4.60 -7.08
C ASN A 502 -51.03 -5.58 -7.33
N PHE A 503 -51.20 -6.55 -6.42
CA PHE A 503 -52.35 -7.46 -6.45
C PHE A 503 -53.58 -6.79 -5.81
N THR A 504 -54.76 -7.37 -6.02
CA THR A 504 -56.03 -6.98 -5.35
C THR A 504 -55.94 -7.15 -3.84
N SER A 505 -55.16 -8.13 -3.36
CA SER A 505 -54.86 -8.36 -1.94
C SER A 505 -53.95 -7.29 -1.33
N GLY A 506 -53.20 -6.55 -2.16
CA GLY A 506 -52.23 -5.56 -1.74
C GLY A 506 -50.94 -5.62 -2.55
N LYS A 507 -49.96 -4.80 -2.13
CA LYS A 507 -48.65 -4.73 -2.76
C LYS A 507 -47.75 -5.85 -2.25
N GLU A 508 -47.25 -6.69 -3.15
CA GLU A 508 -46.32 -7.77 -2.84
C GLU A 508 -44.92 -7.49 -3.42
N TYR A 509 -43.91 -8.03 -2.74
CA TYR A 509 -42.52 -7.95 -3.14
C TYR A 509 -42.02 -9.36 -3.46
N GLY A 510 -41.29 -9.49 -4.55
CA GLY A 510 -40.79 -10.76 -5.04
C GLY A 510 -39.36 -10.67 -5.57
N THR A 511 -38.83 -11.83 -5.91
CA THR A 511 -37.48 -11.98 -6.48
C THR A 511 -37.55 -12.62 -7.85
N ILE A 512 -36.56 -12.35 -8.69
CA ILE A 512 -36.48 -12.88 -10.05
C ILE A 512 -35.35 -13.89 -10.13
N TYR A 513 -35.68 -15.10 -10.55
CA TYR A 513 -34.73 -16.16 -10.84
C TYR A 513 -34.67 -16.42 -12.35
N LYS A 514 -33.47 -16.43 -12.93
CA LYS A 514 -33.25 -16.64 -14.37
C LYS A 514 -32.48 -17.93 -14.62
N SER A 515 -32.97 -18.72 -15.57
CA SER A 515 -32.30 -19.89 -16.14
C SER A 515 -32.17 -19.71 -17.66
N GLN A 516 -31.56 -20.67 -18.39
CA GLN A 516 -31.45 -20.57 -19.86
C GLN A 516 -32.82 -20.60 -20.56
N GLU A 517 -33.76 -21.43 -20.09
CA GLU A 517 -35.07 -21.61 -20.72
C GLU A 517 -36.16 -20.69 -20.14
N TYR A 518 -36.05 -20.36 -18.85
CA TYR A 518 -37.12 -19.69 -18.10
C TYR A 518 -36.64 -18.55 -17.22
N THR A 519 -37.51 -17.56 -17.04
CA THR A 519 -37.45 -16.57 -15.96
C THR A 519 -38.62 -16.80 -15.03
N LEU A 520 -38.36 -16.82 -13.72
CA LEU A 520 -39.36 -17.01 -12.67
C LEU A 520 -39.46 -15.72 -11.85
N LEU A 521 -40.68 -15.20 -11.68
CA LEU A 521 -41.01 -14.20 -10.68
C LEU A 521 -41.55 -14.94 -9.46
N LEU A 522 -40.87 -14.82 -8.33
CA LEU A 522 -41.16 -15.55 -7.11
C LEU A 522 -41.73 -14.59 -6.07
N PHE A 523 -42.98 -14.82 -5.68
CA PHE A 523 -43.69 -14.14 -4.59
C PHE A 523 -44.01 -15.14 -3.49
N ASP A 524 -44.44 -14.67 -2.32
CA ASP A 524 -44.73 -15.52 -1.15
C ASP A 524 -45.84 -16.55 -1.43
N HIS A 525 -46.79 -16.21 -2.32
CA HIS A 525 -47.97 -17.05 -2.62
C HIS A 525 -48.17 -17.33 -4.11
N SER A 526 -47.26 -16.87 -4.97
CA SER A 526 -47.34 -17.12 -6.40
C SER A 526 -45.97 -17.22 -7.06
N VAL A 527 -45.90 -18.04 -8.11
CA VAL A 527 -44.75 -18.15 -9.00
C VAL A 527 -45.22 -17.92 -10.42
N ILE A 528 -44.64 -16.91 -11.07
CA ILE A 528 -44.91 -16.62 -12.47
C ILE A 528 -43.73 -17.12 -13.31
N LYS A 529 -44.00 -18.10 -14.17
CA LYS A 529 -43.03 -18.68 -15.10
C LYS A 529 -43.19 -18.05 -16.47
N ILE A 530 -42.08 -17.51 -16.96
CA ILE A 530 -41.94 -16.88 -18.27
C ILE A 530 -40.95 -17.70 -19.09
N TYR A 531 -41.31 -18.04 -20.33
CA TYR A 531 -40.38 -18.66 -21.28
C TYR A 531 -39.49 -17.58 -21.88
N ASN A 532 -38.16 -17.71 -21.76
CA ASN A 532 -37.22 -16.67 -22.17
C ASN A 532 -37.31 -16.31 -23.66
N ILE A 533 -37.71 -17.26 -24.50
CA ILE A 533 -37.91 -17.02 -25.93
C ILE A 533 -38.99 -15.96 -26.21
N CYS A 534 -39.98 -15.83 -25.32
CA CYS A 534 -41.11 -14.91 -25.49
C CYS A 534 -40.85 -13.51 -24.91
N ILE A 535 -39.82 -13.32 -24.08
CA ILE A 535 -39.56 -12.05 -23.37
C ILE A 535 -39.29 -10.88 -24.33
N LYS A 536 -38.88 -11.18 -25.58
CA LYS A 536 -38.61 -10.18 -26.61
C LYS A 536 -39.87 -9.58 -27.23
N ASP A 537 -41.01 -10.25 -27.07
CA ASP A 537 -42.28 -9.80 -27.61
C ASP A 537 -42.90 -8.73 -26.69
N ALA A 538 -43.64 -7.78 -27.27
CA ALA A 538 -44.34 -6.75 -26.48
C ALA A 538 -45.44 -7.37 -25.60
N ILE A 539 -46.04 -8.46 -26.09
CA ILE A 539 -47.09 -9.23 -25.43
C ILE A 539 -46.74 -10.73 -25.53
N PHE A 540 -46.75 -11.44 -24.41
CA PHE A 540 -46.48 -12.88 -24.38
C PHE A 540 -47.25 -13.63 -23.30
N ARG A 541 -47.29 -14.96 -23.45
CA ARG A 541 -47.94 -15.86 -22.49
C ARG A 541 -47.07 -16.11 -21.26
N ILE A 542 -47.72 -16.27 -20.12
CA ILE A 542 -47.10 -16.67 -18.86
C ILE A 542 -47.86 -17.82 -18.23
N SER A 543 -47.18 -18.57 -17.37
CA SER A 543 -47.80 -19.57 -16.51
C SER A 543 -47.73 -19.10 -15.07
N ILE A 544 -48.84 -19.16 -14.36
CA ILE A 544 -48.95 -18.70 -12.98
C ILE A 544 -49.26 -19.93 -12.13
N ILE A 545 -48.42 -20.21 -11.14
CA ILE A 545 -48.67 -21.19 -10.10
C ILE A 545 -48.99 -20.40 -8.83
N GLY A 546 -50.18 -20.54 -8.29
CA GLY A 546 -50.61 -19.77 -7.11
C GLY A 546 -51.94 -20.26 -6.58
N LYS A 547 -52.61 -19.44 -5.76
CA LYS A 547 -53.95 -19.74 -5.23
C LYS A 547 -55.03 -18.98 -5.99
N GLU A 548 -56.19 -19.61 -6.19
CA GLU A 548 -57.37 -18.90 -6.72
C GLU A 548 -57.86 -17.83 -5.73
N GLU A 549 -58.33 -16.68 -6.23
CA GLU A 549 -58.94 -15.61 -5.43
C GLU A 549 -60.44 -15.87 -5.12
N ASN A 550 -60.95 -17.07 -5.41
CA ASN A 550 -62.32 -17.46 -5.05
C ASN A 550 -62.41 -18.01 -3.61
N MET A 551 -63.63 -18.30 -3.15
CA MET A 551 -63.89 -18.82 -1.79
C MET A 551 -63.09 -20.08 -1.40
N TYR A 552 -62.48 -20.80 -2.34
CA TYR A 552 -61.83 -22.09 -2.08
C TYR A 552 -60.30 -22.02 -1.98
N HIS A 553 -59.65 -20.91 -2.35
CA HIS A 553 -58.18 -20.69 -2.25
C HIS A 553 -57.32 -21.89 -2.67
N ARG A 554 -57.73 -22.61 -3.73
CA ARG A 554 -57.05 -23.83 -4.18
C ARG A 554 -55.76 -23.49 -4.90
N ASP A 555 -54.75 -24.34 -4.74
CA ASP A 555 -53.54 -24.27 -5.56
C ASP A 555 -53.92 -24.59 -7.02
N VAL A 556 -53.59 -23.67 -7.91
CA VAL A 556 -53.91 -23.76 -9.33
C VAL A 556 -52.74 -23.37 -10.21
N LEU A 557 -52.72 -23.99 -11.38
CA LEU A 557 -51.94 -23.55 -12.52
C LEU A 557 -52.88 -22.79 -13.45
N LEU A 558 -52.63 -21.50 -13.60
CA LEU A 558 -53.34 -20.60 -14.51
C LEU A 558 -52.41 -20.20 -15.66
N PHE A 559 -53.03 -19.79 -16.78
CA PHE A 559 -52.32 -19.20 -17.90
C PHE A 559 -52.78 -17.77 -18.05
N GLY A 560 -51.81 -16.88 -18.23
CA GLY A 560 -52.06 -15.47 -18.41
C GLY A 560 -51.28 -14.91 -19.59
N ILE A 561 -51.44 -13.63 -19.77
CA ILE A 561 -50.70 -12.81 -20.72
C ILE A 561 -49.95 -11.77 -19.92
N MET A 562 -48.78 -11.38 -20.40
CA MET A 562 -47.99 -10.27 -19.88
C MET A 562 -47.71 -9.31 -21.03
N SER A 563 -47.87 -8.01 -20.77
CA SER A 563 -47.74 -6.93 -21.75
C SER A 563 -46.96 -5.76 -21.15
N ARG A 564 -46.16 -5.06 -21.96
CA ARG A 564 -45.52 -3.80 -21.56
C ARG A 564 -46.50 -2.63 -21.46
N GLU A 565 -47.58 -2.69 -22.24
CA GLU A 565 -48.61 -1.65 -22.27
C GLU A 565 -49.91 -2.16 -21.68
N GLU A 566 -50.70 -1.25 -21.12
CA GLU A 566 -52.03 -1.56 -20.62
C GLU A 566 -52.96 -1.85 -21.82
N LEU A 567 -53.56 -3.04 -21.84
CA LEU A 567 -54.38 -3.51 -22.95
C LEU A 567 -55.85 -3.20 -22.69
N SER A 568 -56.60 -2.90 -23.75
CA SER A 568 -58.04 -2.69 -23.63
C SER A 568 -58.74 -3.99 -23.19
N LYS A 569 -59.82 -3.86 -22.41
CA LYS A 569 -60.58 -5.02 -21.91
C LYS A 569 -61.02 -5.98 -23.02
N ASN A 570 -61.40 -5.44 -24.19
CA ASN A 570 -61.80 -6.25 -25.34
C ASN A 570 -60.63 -7.09 -25.90
N ASP A 571 -59.45 -6.50 -26.02
CA ASP A 571 -58.25 -7.20 -26.52
C ASP A 571 -57.81 -8.30 -25.55
N VAL A 572 -57.85 -7.99 -24.25
CA VAL A 572 -57.55 -8.95 -23.18
C VAL A 572 -58.50 -10.14 -23.23
N CYS A 573 -59.82 -9.91 -23.30
CA CYS A 573 -60.80 -10.99 -23.40
C CYS A 573 -60.59 -11.86 -24.64
N MET A 574 -60.32 -11.24 -25.81
CA MET A 574 -60.05 -11.99 -27.05
C MET A 574 -58.81 -12.87 -26.94
N LEU A 575 -57.71 -12.34 -26.37
CA LEU A 575 -56.47 -13.09 -26.23
C LEU A 575 -56.61 -14.22 -25.18
N LEU A 576 -57.23 -13.96 -24.03
CA LEU A 576 -57.45 -14.97 -23.00
C LEU A 576 -58.41 -16.08 -23.45
N ASP A 577 -59.49 -15.74 -24.15
CA ASP A 577 -60.41 -16.73 -24.75
C ASP A 577 -59.71 -17.62 -25.78
N SER A 578 -58.72 -17.09 -26.49
CA SER A 578 -57.95 -17.87 -27.46
C SER A 578 -56.91 -18.81 -26.81
N LEU A 579 -56.51 -18.53 -25.57
CA LEU A 579 -55.67 -19.42 -24.74
C LEU A 579 -56.48 -20.59 -24.16
N HIS A 580 -57.76 -20.37 -23.82
CA HIS A 580 -58.60 -21.33 -23.12
C HIS A 580 -59.61 -21.97 -24.10
N LYS A 581 -59.37 -23.22 -24.55
CA LYS A 581 -60.35 -23.92 -25.41
C LYS A 581 -61.63 -24.24 -24.62
N LYS A 582 -62.75 -23.63 -25.03
CA LYS A 582 -64.11 -24.05 -24.66
C LYS A 582 -64.42 -25.43 -25.25
N LYS A 583 -64.21 -26.53 -24.50
CA LYS A 583 -64.96 -27.79 -24.67
C LYS A 583 -64.77 -28.69 -23.44
N ASP A 584 -65.88 -29.32 -23.02
CA ASP A 584 -66.10 -30.14 -21.82
C ASP A 584 -65.26 -31.44 -21.69
N GLU A 585 -63.94 -31.38 -21.87
CA GLU A 585 -63.04 -32.49 -21.55
C GLU A 585 -62.04 -32.07 -20.49
N ASP A 586 -61.78 -32.98 -19.53
CA ASP A 586 -60.79 -32.85 -18.45
C ASP A 586 -59.55 -32.09 -18.92
N PHE A 587 -59.49 -30.81 -18.52
CA PHE A 587 -58.42 -29.82 -18.67
C PHE A 587 -57.13 -30.32 -19.36
N ARG A 588 -57.21 -30.66 -20.65
CA ARG A 588 -56.05 -31.01 -21.49
C ARG A 588 -55.90 -29.94 -22.56
N LEU A 589 -55.05 -28.98 -22.25
CA LEU A 589 -54.67 -27.87 -23.11
C LEU A 589 -53.99 -28.38 -24.40
N LYS A 590 -54.70 -28.31 -25.53
CA LYS A 590 -54.10 -28.28 -26.87
C LYS A 590 -54.00 -26.83 -27.33
N ILE A 591 -52.79 -26.28 -27.38
CA ILE A 591 -52.46 -25.01 -28.05
C ILE A 591 -53.08 -25.04 -29.45
N SER A 592 -53.86 -24.03 -29.81
CA SER A 592 -54.36 -23.89 -31.17
C SER A 592 -53.40 -23.01 -31.97
N ASN A 593 -53.11 -23.39 -33.21
CA ASN A 593 -52.35 -22.56 -34.16
C ASN A 593 -52.99 -21.17 -34.41
N LYS A 594 -54.22 -20.96 -33.92
CA LYS A 594 -54.96 -19.70 -33.96
C LYS A 594 -54.46 -18.69 -32.92
N PHE A 595 -53.86 -19.13 -31.81
CA PHE A 595 -53.31 -18.22 -30.79
C PHE A 595 -52.05 -17.52 -31.30
N ASP A 596 -51.10 -18.28 -31.85
CA ASP A 596 -49.83 -17.73 -32.33
C ASP A 596 -50.03 -16.74 -33.49
N SER A 597 -51.05 -16.95 -34.33
CA SER A 597 -51.40 -16.02 -35.42
C SER A 597 -52.09 -14.74 -34.92
N ILE A 598 -52.92 -14.83 -33.87
CA ILE A 598 -53.52 -13.65 -33.23
C ILE A 598 -52.43 -12.85 -32.49
N LEU A 599 -51.54 -13.53 -31.74
CA LEU A 599 -50.45 -12.87 -31.01
C LEU A 599 -49.48 -12.16 -31.97
N ALA A 600 -49.14 -12.78 -33.10
CA ALA A 600 -48.32 -12.16 -34.13
C ALA A 600 -48.95 -10.89 -34.71
N TYR A 601 -50.28 -10.87 -34.93
CA TYR A 601 -50.99 -9.67 -35.37
C TYR A 601 -50.91 -8.52 -34.36
N PHE A 602 -51.03 -8.80 -33.06
CA PHE A 602 -50.90 -7.78 -32.01
C PHE A 602 -49.47 -7.27 -31.85
N ASN A 603 -48.47 -8.16 -31.93
CA ASN A 603 -47.06 -7.75 -31.86
C ASN A 603 -46.63 -6.89 -33.07
N ILE A 604 -47.22 -7.08 -34.25
CA ILE A 604 -46.98 -6.22 -35.44
C ILE A 604 -47.65 -4.85 -35.29
N ARG A 605 -48.80 -4.78 -34.59
CA ARG A 605 -49.54 -3.52 -34.40
C ARG A 605 -48.91 -2.62 -33.34
N ASN A 606 -48.20 -3.20 -32.37
CA ASN A 606 -47.61 -2.51 -31.21
C ASN A 606 -46.06 -2.43 -31.26
N SER A 607 -45.44 -2.87 -32.36
CA SER A 607 -44.03 -2.60 -32.70
C SER A 607 -43.93 -1.35 -33.55
#